data_AF-K3V3Y1-F1
#
_entry.id   AF-K3V3Y1-F1
#
_cell.length_a   1.000
_cell.length_b   1.000
_cell.length_c   1.000
_cell.angle_alpha   90.00
_cell.angle_beta   90.00
_cell.angle_gamma   90.00
#
_symmetry.space_group_name_H-M   'P 1'
#
loop_
_entity.id
_entity.type
_entity.pdbx_description
1 polymer ?
#
loop_
_entity_poly.entity_id
_entity_poly.type
_entity_poly.pdbx_seq_one_letter_code
_entity_poly.pdbx_strand_id
1 'polypeptide(L)'
;MGTTNLTEIDAHEQPSDEMRAEWKGYMRQDHKSLLNDPRIDDPRAPLEESGFLQVSAISKEQIAKSFARLHPDLASEVNSDVQVIHHPLLPGLLIIPSLLPPSVQKTLLDRMVHRDLSEQKHQTNLHLHYNLPYPEGNDQDEKSFFSLDPETPASFMPKDSSVHKPLSIKQVMQRKLHWVTLGGQYDWTNRIYPQGLPPQFPTDISHLLKDLFPETDAQAAILNFYTPGDTMMMHRDVSEETDKGLISLSFGCDGLFMIAPNDLKSGTRSEIPGEKQYLLLRLRSGDAIYMTHESRYAWHGVPKVLKDTCPAYLEDWPARADGKFSEWRGWIKTKRINLNVRQMRD
;
A
#
# COMPACT_ATOMS: atom_id res chain seq x y z
N MET A 1 16.25 -2.74 -26.35
CA MET A 1 15.30 -2.89 -25.24
C MET A 1 14.03 -3.43 -25.86
N GLY A 2 13.73 -4.71 -25.65
CA GLY A 2 12.49 -5.30 -26.14
C GLY A 2 11.36 -4.79 -25.27
N THR A 3 10.33 -4.20 -25.87
CA THR A 3 9.07 -3.90 -25.20
C THR A 3 8.44 -5.22 -24.80
N THR A 4 8.51 -5.58 -23.52
CA THR A 4 7.78 -6.74 -22.99
C THR A 4 6.29 -6.46 -23.20
N ASN A 5 5.64 -7.28 -24.03
CA ASN A 5 4.23 -7.11 -24.35
C ASN A 5 3.41 -7.58 -23.14
N LEU A 6 2.56 -6.72 -22.56
CA LEU A 6 1.74 -7.03 -21.38
C LEU A 6 0.96 -8.34 -21.53
N THR A 7 0.54 -8.67 -22.75
CA THR A 7 -0.24 -9.87 -23.06
C THR A 7 0.54 -11.18 -22.95
N GLU A 8 1.87 -11.14 -22.82
CA GLU A 8 2.73 -12.33 -22.76
C GLU A 8 3.08 -12.76 -21.33
N ILE A 9 2.81 -11.92 -20.33
CA ILE A 9 3.11 -12.22 -18.92
C ILE A 9 1.88 -12.86 -18.25
N ASP A 10 2.00 -14.12 -17.83
CA ASP A 10 0.91 -14.84 -17.19
C ASP A 10 0.69 -14.36 -15.74
N ALA A 11 -0.53 -13.91 -15.45
CA ALA A 11 -0.99 -13.53 -14.10
C ALA A 11 -1.00 -14.72 -13.11
N HIS A 12 -0.94 -15.96 -13.61
CA HIS A 12 -0.91 -17.18 -12.81
C HIS A 12 0.50 -17.73 -12.56
N GLU A 13 1.52 -17.20 -13.26
CA GLU A 13 2.90 -17.62 -13.08
C GLU A 13 3.33 -17.50 -11.62
N GLN A 14 4.17 -18.42 -11.19
CA GLN A 14 4.69 -18.48 -9.84
C GLN A 14 6.14 -18.00 -9.78
N PRO A 15 6.56 -17.35 -8.69
CA PRO A 15 7.96 -17.01 -8.50
C PRO A 15 8.80 -18.29 -8.43
N SER A 16 10.09 -18.20 -8.78
CA SER A 16 11.01 -19.34 -8.67
C SER A 16 11.10 -19.87 -7.24
N ASP A 17 11.50 -21.13 -7.08
CA ASP A 17 11.64 -21.75 -5.77
C ASP A 17 12.73 -21.07 -4.92
N GLU A 18 13.79 -20.56 -5.53
CA GLU A 18 14.84 -19.80 -4.85
C GLU A 18 14.28 -18.48 -4.30
N MET A 19 13.58 -17.72 -5.13
CA MET A 19 12.97 -16.45 -4.71
C MET A 19 11.94 -16.67 -3.59
N ARG A 20 11.13 -17.73 -3.71
CA ARG A 20 10.18 -18.13 -2.68
C ARG A 20 10.90 -18.54 -1.39
N ALA A 21 12.04 -19.21 -1.47
CA ALA A 21 12.83 -19.62 -0.31
C ALA A 21 13.45 -18.40 0.40
N GLU A 22 14.03 -17.46 -0.34
CA GLU A 22 14.56 -16.19 0.18
C GLU A 22 13.47 -15.40 0.92
N TRP A 23 12.33 -15.18 0.26
CA TRP A 23 11.18 -14.50 0.87
C TRP A 23 10.70 -15.20 2.15
N LYS A 24 10.61 -16.55 2.13
CA LYS A 24 10.21 -17.34 3.30
C LYS A 24 11.20 -17.23 4.44
N GLY A 25 12.49 -17.03 4.15
CA GLY A 25 13.54 -16.76 5.13
C GLY A 25 13.20 -15.55 5.99
N TYR A 26 12.96 -14.40 5.34
CA TYR A 26 12.60 -13.15 6.03
C TYR A 26 11.25 -13.22 6.74
N MET A 27 10.25 -13.88 6.14
CA MET A 27 8.96 -14.08 6.79
C MET A 27 9.11 -14.81 8.14
N ARG A 28 9.90 -15.89 8.18
CA ARG A 28 10.09 -16.73 9.37
C ARG A 28 10.99 -16.11 10.42
N GLN A 29 11.94 -15.28 9.99
CA GLN A 29 12.91 -14.65 10.87
C GLN A 29 12.22 -13.82 11.95
N ASP A 30 12.74 -13.86 13.18
CA ASP A 30 12.15 -13.13 14.29
C ASP A 30 12.32 -11.61 14.13
N HIS A 31 11.44 -10.84 14.76
CA HIS A 31 11.45 -9.39 14.60
C HIS A 31 12.75 -8.73 15.11
N LYS A 32 13.36 -9.22 16.19
CA LYS A 32 14.54 -8.56 16.79
C LYS A 32 15.76 -8.74 15.91
N SER A 33 15.93 -9.91 15.29
CA SER A 33 17.04 -10.14 14.37
C SER A 33 16.92 -9.34 13.07
N LEU A 34 15.69 -9.03 12.62
CA LEU A 34 15.48 -8.21 11.43
C LEU A 34 15.83 -6.73 11.64
N LEU A 35 15.73 -6.17 12.86
CA LEU A 35 15.93 -4.72 13.06
C LEU A 35 17.32 -4.22 12.62
N ASN A 36 18.33 -5.08 12.68
CA ASN A 36 19.73 -4.78 12.34
C ASN A 36 20.28 -5.70 11.24
N ASP A 37 19.41 -6.34 10.46
CA ASP A 37 19.84 -7.24 9.40
C ASP A 37 20.51 -6.45 8.27
N PRO A 38 21.79 -6.70 7.94
CA PRO A 38 22.53 -5.90 6.96
C PRO A 38 22.02 -6.10 5.53
N ARG A 39 21.12 -7.07 5.29
CA ARG A 39 20.50 -7.31 4.00
C ARG A 39 19.28 -6.41 3.75
N ILE A 40 18.82 -5.67 4.77
CA ILE A 40 17.74 -4.70 4.62
C ILE A 40 18.27 -3.44 3.96
N ASP A 41 17.63 -3.08 2.86
CA ASP A 41 17.89 -1.86 2.13
C ASP A 41 17.08 -0.73 2.76
N ASP A 42 17.76 0.26 3.33
CA ASP A 42 17.10 1.44 3.89
C ASP A 42 17.17 2.62 2.89
N PRO A 43 16.04 3.05 2.30
CA PRO A 43 15.99 4.21 1.41
C PRO A 43 16.45 5.53 2.04
N ARG A 44 16.63 5.58 3.37
CA ARG A 44 17.14 6.76 4.10
C ARG A 44 18.60 6.65 4.51
N ALA A 45 19.28 5.53 4.22
CA ALA A 45 20.71 5.43 4.44
C ALA A 45 21.49 6.37 3.48
N PRO A 46 22.72 6.79 3.83
CA PRO A 46 23.56 7.58 2.93
C PRO A 46 23.69 6.93 1.54
N LEU A 47 23.62 7.74 0.48
CA LEU A 47 23.66 7.23 -0.91
C LEU A 47 24.99 6.56 -1.23
N GLU A 48 26.08 7.05 -0.61
CA GLU A 48 27.44 6.53 -0.76
C GLU A 48 27.60 5.11 -0.19
N GLU A 49 26.69 4.69 0.70
CA GLU A 49 26.77 3.41 1.42
C GLU A 49 25.68 2.42 1.01
N SER A 50 24.55 2.91 0.48
CA SER A 50 23.34 2.11 0.25
C SER A 50 23.25 1.51 -1.16
N GLY A 51 24.03 2.01 -2.12
CA GLY A 51 23.93 1.65 -3.54
C GLY A 51 22.74 2.29 -4.25
N PHE A 52 21.94 3.10 -3.55
CA PHE A 52 20.94 3.95 -4.18
C PHE A 52 21.60 5.16 -4.84
N LEU A 53 21.00 5.61 -5.94
CA LEU A 53 21.38 6.82 -6.65
C LEU A 53 20.20 7.78 -6.66
N GLN A 54 20.45 9.07 -6.52
CA GLN A 54 19.44 10.09 -6.78
C GLN A 54 19.27 10.25 -8.29
N VAL A 55 18.03 10.17 -8.78
CA VAL A 55 17.69 10.34 -10.21
C VAL A 55 16.98 11.65 -10.51
N SER A 56 16.20 12.16 -9.57
CA SER A 56 15.49 13.42 -9.71
C SER A 56 15.07 13.94 -8.33
N ALA A 57 14.29 15.02 -8.33
CA ALA A 57 13.58 15.50 -7.16
C ALA A 57 12.19 15.98 -7.59
N ILE A 58 11.19 15.81 -6.72
CA ILE A 58 9.89 16.45 -6.85
C ILE A 58 10.00 17.82 -6.18
N SER A 59 9.72 18.89 -6.92
CA SER A 59 9.88 20.24 -6.39
C SER A 59 8.89 20.54 -5.27
N LYS A 60 9.29 21.39 -4.33
CA LYS A 60 8.42 21.86 -3.25
C LYS A 60 7.13 22.48 -3.79
N GLU A 61 7.17 23.20 -4.91
CA GLU A 61 5.99 23.81 -5.53
C GLU A 61 5.01 22.75 -6.05
N GLN A 62 5.53 21.69 -6.67
CA GLN A 62 4.72 20.58 -7.15
C GLN A 62 4.07 19.82 -5.99
N ILE A 63 4.83 19.55 -4.93
CA ILE A 63 4.31 18.87 -3.73
C ILE A 63 3.28 19.75 -3.03
N ALA A 64 3.54 21.05 -2.83
CA ALA A 64 2.61 21.97 -2.19
C ALA A 64 1.29 22.08 -2.96
N LYS A 65 1.37 22.18 -4.29
CA LYS A 65 0.18 22.14 -5.17
C LYS A 65 -0.60 20.84 -5.01
N SER A 66 0.10 19.71 -4.95
CA SER A 66 -0.51 18.39 -4.78
C SER A 66 -1.22 18.27 -3.42
N PHE A 67 -0.58 18.68 -2.32
CA PHE A 67 -1.18 18.60 -0.99
C PHE A 67 -2.38 19.54 -0.82
N ALA A 68 -2.38 20.70 -1.50
CA ALA A 68 -3.52 21.59 -1.56
C ALA A 68 -4.79 20.94 -2.14
N ARG A 69 -4.68 19.83 -2.89
CA ARG A 69 -5.83 19.06 -3.41
C ARG A 69 -6.64 18.39 -2.31
N LEU A 70 -6.01 18.06 -1.19
CA LEU A 70 -6.69 17.49 -0.02
C LEU A 70 -7.29 18.57 0.87
N HIS A 71 -6.50 19.61 1.14
CA HIS A 71 -6.89 20.80 1.89
C HIS A 71 -5.86 21.93 1.64
N PRO A 72 -6.27 23.19 1.42
CA PRO A 72 -5.35 24.29 1.10
C PRO A 72 -4.20 24.46 2.10
N ASP A 73 -4.49 24.33 3.40
CA ASP A 73 -3.48 24.50 4.47
C ASP A 73 -2.36 23.46 4.44
N LEU A 74 -2.56 22.31 3.78
CA LEU A 74 -1.50 21.30 3.67
C LEU A 74 -0.38 21.72 2.71
N ALA A 75 -0.59 22.76 1.90
CA ALA A 75 0.47 23.31 1.06
C ALA A 75 1.63 23.88 1.89
N SER A 76 1.37 24.40 3.09
CA SER A 76 2.40 24.96 3.98
C SER A 76 3.22 23.92 4.73
N GLU A 77 2.89 22.63 4.61
CA GLU A 77 3.63 21.53 5.23
C GLU A 77 4.89 21.15 4.44
N VAL A 78 5.08 21.77 3.27
CA VAL A 78 6.17 21.47 2.33
C VAL A 78 7.29 22.50 2.48
N ASN A 79 8.46 22.02 2.87
CA ASN A 79 9.57 22.89 3.27
C ASN A 79 10.74 22.83 2.27
N SER A 80 10.81 21.77 1.47
CA SER A 80 11.92 21.47 0.58
C SER A 80 11.47 20.55 -0.56
N ASP A 81 12.30 20.46 -1.59
CA ASP A 81 12.17 19.42 -2.60
C ASP A 81 12.35 18.04 -1.94
N VAL A 82 11.76 17.01 -2.55
CA VAL A 82 11.89 15.63 -2.08
C VAL A 82 12.64 14.82 -3.14
N GLN A 83 13.74 14.20 -2.73
CA GLN A 83 14.55 13.38 -3.61
C GLN A 83 13.79 12.14 -4.11
N VAL A 84 14.06 11.78 -5.35
CA VAL A 84 13.66 10.50 -5.94
C VAL A 84 14.93 9.69 -6.15
N ILE A 85 14.97 8.50 -5.57
CA ILE A 85 16.12 7.61 -5.64
C ILE A 85 15.74 6.30 -6.35
N HIS A 86 16.73 5.60 -6.87
CA HIS A 86 16.57 4.28 -7.45
C HIS A 86 17.80 3.41 -7.17
N HIS A 87 17.69 2.11 -7.35
CA HIS A 87 18.83 1.20 -7.30
C HIS A 87 19.02 0.58 -8.70
N PRO A 88 20.25 0.53 -9.25
CA PRO A 88 20.50 0.03 -10.61
C PRO A 88 20.01 -1.40 -10.89
N LEU A 89 19.90 -2.24 -9.85
CA LEU A 89 19.32 -3.58 -9.93
C LEU A 89 17.90 -3.61 -10.51
N LEU A 90 17.09 -2.57 -10.26
CA LEU A 90 15.69 -2.49 -10.67
C LEU A 90 15.43 -1.18 -11.42
N PRO A 91 15.79 -1.13 -12.73
CA PRO A 91 15.42 -0.01 -13.58
C PRO A 91 13.90 0.24 -13.54
N GLY A 92 13.51 1.52 -13.49
CA GLY A 92 12.12 1.96 -13.36
C GLY A 92 11.55 1.93 -11.94
N LEU A 93 12.26 1.37 -10.94
CA LEU A 93 11.82 1.47 -9.55
C LEU A 93 12.25 2.81 -8.96
N LEU A 94 11.28 3.70 -8.76
CA LEU A 94 11.50 4.99 -8.12
C LEU A 94 11.04 4.94 -6.66
N ILE A 95 11.88 5.39 -5.74
CA ILE A 95 11.64 5.40 -4.30
C ILE A 95 11.69 6.85 -3.83
N ILE A 96 10.66 7.27 -3.10
CA ILE A 96 10.51 8.64 -2.63
C ILE A 96 10.35 8.60 -1.10
N PRO A 97 11.47 8.57 -0.35
CA PRO A 97 11.44 8.45 1.09
C PRO A 97 10.86 9.72 1.74
N SER A 98 10.01 9.53 2.76
CA SER A 98 9.39 10.62 3.53
C SER A 98 8.60 11.63 2.67
N LEU A 99 7.96 11.17 1.59
CA LEU A 99 7.15 12.03 0.71
C LEU A 99 6.01 12.72 1.46
N LEU A 100 5.28 11.98 2.31
CA LEU A 100 4.07 12.50 2.96
C LEU A 100 4.38 12.98 4.38
N PRO A 101 4.18 14.26 4.73
CA PRO A 101 4.31 14.73 6.10
C PRO A 101 3.15 14.24 7.01
N PRO A 102 3.28 14.32 8.34
CA PRO A 102 2.30 13.80 9.29
C PRO A 102 0.84 14.23 9.07
N SER A 103 0.62 15.51 8.79
CA SER A 103 -0.70 16.12 8.55
C SER A 103 -1.38 15.56 7.29
N VAL A 104 -0.62 15.40 6.21
CA VAL A 104 -1.06 14.80 4.95
C VAL A 104 -1.37 13.31 5.14
N GLN A 105 -0.54 12.58 5.90
CA GLN A 105 -0.80 11.17 6.22
C GLN A 105 -2.14 11.00 6.96
N LYS A 106 -2.40 11.80 8.00
CA LYS A 106 -3.68 11.78 8.72
C LYS A 106 -4.85 12.12 7.81
N THR A 107 -4.71 13.16 6.99
CA THR A 107 -5.78 13.57 6.06
C THR A 107 -6.10 12.45 5.06
N LEU A 108 -5.09 11.80 4.48
CA LEU A 108 -5.28 10.67 3.58
C LEU A 108 -5.92 9.47 4.29
N LEU A 109 -5.51 9.15 5.53
CA LEU A 109 -6.15 8.10 6.33
C LEU A 109 -7.62 8.44 6.59
N ASP A 110 -7.95 9.70 6.86
CA ASP A 110 -9.33 10.13 7.06
C ASP A 110 -10.16 10.01 5.78
N ARG A 111 -9.60 10.35 4.62
CA ARG A 111 -10.27 10.11 3.33
C ARG A 111 -10.46 8.61 3.09
N MET A 112 -9.38 7.84 3.12
CA MET A 112 -9.43 6.45 2.68
C MET A 112 -10.17 5.53 3.66
N VAL A 113 -10.00 5.72 4.97
CA VAL A 113 -10.46 4.78 6.00
C VAL A 113 -11.73 5.26 6.71
N HIS A 114 -11.98 6.58 6.82
CA HIS A 114 -13.28 7.07 7.28
C HIS A 114 -14.29 7.26 6.14
N ARG A 115 -13.93 7.96 5.06
CA ARG A 115 -14.86 8.24 3.93
C ARG A 115 -15.01 7.05 3.00
N ASP A 116 -13.90 6.62 2.40
CA ASP A 116 -13.94 5.77 1.20
C ASP A 116 -14.20 4.30 1.55
N LEU A 117 -13.75 3.83 2.72
CA LEU A 117 -14.12 2.51 3.25
C LEU A 117 -15.63 2.40 3.56
N SER A 118 -16.29 3.52 3.86
CA SER A 118 -17.73 3.58 4.14
C SER A 118 -18.60 3.74 2.89
N GLU A 119 -18.01 3.81 1.69
CA GLU A 119 -18.74 3.86 0.42
C GLU A 119 -19.12 2.45 -0.04
N GLN A 120 -20.42 2.17 -0.14
CA GLN A 120 -20.94 0.83 -0.44
C GLN A 120 -20.58 0.32 -1.84
N LYS A 121 -20.23 1.22 -2.76
CA LYS A 121 -19.76 0.85 -4.09
C LYS A 121 -18.33 0.28 -4.09
N HIS A 122 -17.54 0.58 -3.06
CA HIS A 122 -16.21 0.01 -2.89
C HIS A 122 -16.31 -1.40 -2.29
N GLN A 123 -15.58 -2.36 -2.86
CA GLN A 123 -15.57 -3.72 -2.35
C GLN A 123 -14.49 -3.90 -1.27
N THR A 124 -14.72 -4.85 -0.38
CA THR A 124 -13.77 -5.29 0.65
C THR A 124 -13.71 -6.81 0.64
N ASN A 125 -12.69 -7.39 1.26
CA ASN A 125 -12.60 -8.85 1.43
C ASN A 125 -13.80 -9.49 2.15
N LEU A 126 -14.54 -8.71 2.95
CA LEU A 126 -15.72 -9.19 3.68
C LEU A 126 -16.98 -9.35 2.81
N HIS A 127 -17.11 -8.59 1.71
CA HIS A 127 -18.32 -8.55 0.89
C HIS A 127 -18.66 -9.92 0.28
N LEU A 128 -17.67 -10.79 0.07
CA LEU A 128 -17.90 -12.13 -0.45
C LEU A 128 -18.77 -12.98 0.50
N HIS A 129 -18.56 -12.85 1.80
CA HIS A 129 -19.12 -13.77 2.81
C HIS A 129 -20.04 -13.13 3.84
N TYR A 130 -20.08 -11.79 3.91
CA TYR A 130 -20.80 -11.06 4.94
C TYR A 130 -21.68 -9.95 4.34
N ASN A 131 -22.76 -9.65 5.05
CA ASN A 131 -23.51 -8.41 4.89
C ASN A 131 -22.91 -7.36 5.82
N LEU A 132 -22.51 -6.21 5.27
CA LEU A 132 -21.82 -5.16 6.03
C LEU A 132 -22.84 -4.16 6.59
N PRO A 133 -22.84 -3.92 7.92
CA PRO A 133 -23.72 -2.95 8.56
C PRO A 133 -23.11 -1.54 8.42
N TYR A 134 -23.24 -0.94 7.23
CA TYR A 134 -22.77 0.42 6.99
C TYR A 134 -23.46 1.41 7.94
N PRO A 135 -22.70 2.22 8.72
CA PRO A 135 -23.28 3.22 9.59
C PRO A 135 -24.05 4.29 8.80
N GLU A 136 -25.23 4.63 9.28
CA GLU A 136 -26.02 5.74 8.75
C GLU A 136 -25.68 7.03 9.50
N GLY A 137 -25.77 8.17 8.80
CA GLY A 137 -25.40 9.46 9.38
C GLY A 137 -25.62 10.63 8.42
N ASN A 138 -25.62 11.83 8.98
CA ASN A 138 -25.77 13.09 8.24
C ASN A 138 -24.42 13.61 7.72
N ASP A 139 -23.32 13.23 8.36
CA ASP A 139 -21.97 13.62 7.98
C ASP A 139 -21.03 12.41 7.76
N GLN A 140 -19.78 12.70 7.41
CA GLN A 140 -18.77 11.66 7.14
C GLN A 140 -18.35 10.91 8.41
N ASP A 141 -18.31 11.59 9.56
CA ASP A 141 -17.83 10.99 10.80
C ASP A 141 -18.87 9.97 11.32
N GLU A 142 -20.16 10.30 11.25
CA GLU A 142 -21.25 9.39 11.63
C GLU A 142 -21.30 8.14 10.72
N LYS A 143 -20.99 8.29 9.42
CA LYS A 143 -20.93 7.20 8.44
C LYS A 143 -19.69 6.31 8.56
N SER A 144 -18.67 6.73 9.31
CA SER A 144 -17.46 5.94 9.43
C SER A 144 -17.72 4.65 10.22
N PHE A 145 -17.14 3.52 9.82
CA PHE A 145 -17.13 2.31 10.64
C PHE A 145 -16.57 2.50 12.07
N PHE A 146 -15.74 3.52 12.29
CA PHE A 146 -15.25 3.87 13.62
C PHE A 146 -16.28 4.59 14.50
N SER A 147 -17.44 5.00 13.96
CA SER A 147 -18.56 5.52 14.75
C SER A 147 -19.27 4.42 15.55
N LEU A 148 -19.10 3.15 15.14
CA LEU A 148 -19.61 2.00 15.88
C LEU A 148 -18.73 1.75 17.12
N ASP A 149 -19.36 1.61 18.28
CA ASP A 149 -18.68 1.24 19.52
C ASP A 149 -18.05 -0.16 19.37
N PRO A 150 -16.74 -0.35 19.67
CA PRO A 150 -16.07 -1.63 19.56
C PRO A 150 -16.70 -2.75 20.43
N GLU A 151 -17.44 -2.40 21.47
CA GLU A 151 -18.16 -3.33 22.34
C GLU A 151 -19.59 -3.63 21.83
N THR A 152 -20.01 -3.04 20.70
CA THR A 152 -21.27 -3.38 20.03
C THR A 152 -21.30 -4.88 19.70
N PRO A 153 -22.42 -5.58 19.96
CA PRO A 153 -22.61 -6.97 19.57
C PRO A 153 -22.38 -7.23 18.08
N ALA A 154 -22.15 -8.49 17.72
CA ALA A 154 -21.90 -8.88 16.34
C ALA A 154 -23.02 -8.42 15.40
N SER A 155 -22.65 -7.66 14.36
CA SER A 155 -23.56 -7.05 13.39
C SER A 155 -23.20 -7.40 11.93
N PHE A 156 -21.99 -7.92 11.68
CA PHE A 156 -21.59 -8.42 10.37
C PHE A 156 -22.11 -9.84 10.23
N MET A 157 -23.30 -9.96 9.64
CA MET A 157 -23.98 -11.24 9.49
C MET A 157 -23.43 -12.00 8.28
N PRO A 158 -23.10 -13.30 8.42
CA PRO A 158 -22.65 -14.11 7.30
C PRO A 158 -23.80 -14.31 6.31
N LYS A 159 -23.46 -14.34 5.02
CA LYS A 159 -24.42 -14.69 3.95
C LYS A 159 -24.83 -16.18 4.04
N ASP A 160 -23.91 -17.02 4.53
CA ASP A 160 -24.15 -18.41 4.86
C ASP A 160 -23.67 -18.70 6.30
N SER A 161 -24.64 -18.83 7.21
CA SER A 161 -24.39 -19.09 8.64
C SER A 161 -23.91 -20.51 8.95
N SER A 162 -23.94 -21.43 7.99
CA SER A 162 -23.39 -22.78 8.15
C SER A 162 -21.87 -22.81 7.99
N VAL A 163 -21.31 -21.88 7.22
CA VAL A 163 -19.87 -21.78 6.92
C VAL A 163 -19.17 -20.76 7.82
N HIS A 164 -19.82 -19.62 8.07
CA HIS A 164 -19.21 -18.51 8.79
C HIS A 164 -20.02 -18.11 10.03
N LYS A 165 -19.33 -17.61 11.05
CA LYS A 165 -19.96 -17.04 12.25
C LYS A 165 -20.10 -15.51 12.10
N PRO A 166 -21.12 -14.89 12.72
CA PRO A 166 -21.20 -13.43 12.85
C PRO A 166 -19.92 -12.81 13.42
N LEU A 167 -19.58 -11.61 12.95
CA LEU A 167 -18.44 -10.84 13.43
C LEU A 167 -18.88 -9.53 14.10
N SER A 168 -18.18 -9.11 15.14
CA SER A 168 -18.29 -7.75 15.67
C SER A 168 -17.43 -6.76 14.89
N ILE A 169 -17.76 -5.47 14.97
CA ILE A 169 -16.95 -4.42 14.35
C ILE A 169 -15.50 -4.45 14.86
N LYS A 170 -15.29 -4.74 16.15
CA LYS A 170 -13.96 -4.90 16.74
C LYS A 170 -13.16 -6.01 16.08
N GLN A 171 -13.77 -7.18 15.87
CA GLN A 171 -13.10 -8.28 15.15
C GLN A 171 -12.77 -7.89 13.71
N VAL A 172 -13.68 -7.20 13.04
CA VAL A 172 -13.51 -6.71 11.67
C VAL A 172 -12.33 -5.76 11.58
N MET A 173 -12.40 -4.63 12.27
CA MET A 173 -11.40 -3.58 12.18
C MET A 173 -10.04 -4.02 12.72
N GLN A 174 -10.00 -4.88 13.74
CA GLN A 174 -8.72 -5.31 14.31
C GLN A 174 -8.00 -6.37 13.48
N ARG A 175 -8.73 -7.30 12.83
CA ARG A 175 -8.13 -8.50 12.23
C ARG A 175 -8.77 -9.06 10.96
N LYS A 176 -10.02 -8.73 10.60
CA LYS A 176 -10.69 -9.37 9.45
C LYS A 176 -10.79 -8.47 8.22
N LEU A 177 -10.62 -7.16 8.35
CA LEU A 177 -10.47 -6.27 7.21
C LEU A 177 -9.04 -6.37 6.68
N HIS A 178 -8.89 -6.82 5.42
CA HIS A 178 -7.60 -7.02 4.76
C HIS A 178 -7.42 -6.09 3.57
N TRP A 179 -8.49 -5.73 2.87
CA TRP A 179 -8.42 -4.76 1.77
C TRP A 179 -9.76 -4.08 1.50
N VAL A 180 -9.68 -2.89 0.90
CA VAL A 180 -10.78 -2.20 0.20
C VAL A 180 -10.31 -1.72 -1.17
N THR A 181 -11.18 -1.76 -2.18
CA THR A 181 -10.92 -1.30 -3.55
C THR A 181 -11.56 0.06 -3.82
N LEU A 182 -10.78 1.03 -4.33
CA LEU A 182 -11.25 2.36 -4.71
C LEU A 182 -11.29 2.49 -6.23
N GLY A 183 -12.35 3.08 -6.80
CA GLY A 183 -12.49 3.18 -8.24
C GLY A 183 -12.71 1.82 -8.91
N GLY A 184 -11.83 1.40 -9.82
CA GLY A 184 -11.84 0.07 -10.43
C GLY A 184 -11.84 -1.08 -9.42
N GLN A 185 -12.71 -2.06 -9.64
CA GLN A 185 -12.94 -3.17 -8.72
C GLN A 185 -12.23 -4.43 -9.24
N TYR A 186 -11.17 -4.87 -8.55
CA TYR A 186 -10.41 -6.05 -8.97
C TYR A 186 -11.16 -7.34 -8.65
N ASP A 187 -11.32 -8.22 -9.65
CA ASP A 187 -11.87 -9.57 -9.45
C ASP A 187 -10.74 -10.53 -9.12
N TRP A 188 -10.61 -10.89 -7.84
CA TRP A 188 -9.59 -11.81 -7.35
C TRP A 188 -9.72 -13.25 -7.88
N THR A 189 -10.93 -13.68 -8.24
CA THR A 189 -11.19 -15.03 -8.74
C THR A 189 -10.71 -15.16 -10.18
N ASN A 190 -11.08 -14.20 -11.02
CA ASN A 190 -10.74 -14.20 -12.44
C ASN A 190 -9.44 -13.47 -12.76
N ARG A 191 -8.85 -12.76 -11.77
CA ARG A 191 -7.62 -11.96 -11.88
C ARG A 191 -7.66 -10.90 -12.98
N ILE A 192 -8.81 -10.24 -13.12
CA ILE A 192 -9.06 -9.21 -14.12
C ILE A 192 -9.75 -8.01 -13.50
N TYR A 193 -9.69 -6.87 -14.18
CA TYR A 193 -10.65 -5.79 -13.98
C TYR A 193 -11.88 -6.04 -14.85
N PRO A 194 -13.08 -6.23 -14.24
CA PRO A 194 -14.30 -6.49 -14.99
C PRO A 194 -14.61 -5.40 -16.03
N GLN A 195 -15.30 -5.80 -17.10
CA GLN A 195 -15.84 -4.86 -18.08
C GLN A 195 -17.04 -4.11 -17.48
N GLY A 196 -17.14 -2.81 -17.77
CA GLY A 196 -18.20 -1.93 -17.25
C GLY A 196 -17.66 -0.63 -16.66
N LEU A 197 -18.58 0.26 -16.28
CA LEU A 197 -18.22 1.52 -15.62
C LEU A 197 -17.91 1.25 -14.14
N PRO A 198 -16.66 1.43 -13.68
CA PRO A 198 -16.34 1.24 -12.27
C PRO A 198 -16.94 2.37 -11.41
N PRO A 199 -17.03 2.16 -10.08
CA PRO A 199 -17.17 3.26 -9.13
C PRO A 199 -16.20 4.41 -9.44
N GLN A 200 -16.60 5.64 -9.13
CA GLN A 200 -15.74 6.80 -9.33
C GLN A 200 -14.56 6.72 -8.36
N PHE A 201 -13.33 6.86 -8.87
CA PHE A 201 -12.16 7.00 -8.02
C PHE A 201 -12.23 8.33 -7.25
N PRO A 202 -11.91 8.37 -5.94
CA PRO A 202 -11.98 9.61 -5.17
C PRO A 202 -11.16 10.75 -5.77
N THR A 203 -11.83 11.85 -6.13
CA THR A 203 -11.24 12.91 -6.98
C THR A 203 -10.14 13.70 -6.29
N ASP A 204 -10.23 13.92 -4.98
CA ASP A 204 -9.20 14.59 -4.19
C ASP A 204 -7.89 13.78 -4.17
N ILE A 205 -7.98 12.47 -3.97
CA ILE A 205 -6.84 11.55 -4.03
C ILE A 205 -6.31 11.45 -5.47
N SER A 206 -7.18 11.34 -6.47
CA SER A 206 -6.78 11.29 -7.89
C SER A 206 -5.98 12.53 -8.31
N HIS A 207 -6.46 13.73 -7.97
CA HIS A 207 -5.74 14.97 -8.30
C HIS A 207 -4.41 15.11 -7.55
N LEU A 208 -4.36 14.72 -6.27
CA LEU A 208 -3.11 14.67 -5.51
C LEU A 208 -2.08 13.77 -6.22
N LEU A 209 -2.50 12.57 -6.61
CA LEU A 209 -1.64 11.59 -7.26
C LEU A 209 -1.22 12.05 -8.66
N LYS A 210 -2.12 12.64 -9.44
CA LYS A 210 -1.81 13.18 -10.78
C LYS A 210 -0.77 14.30 -10.71
N ASP A 211 -0.83 15.15 -9.68
CA ASP A 211 0.17 16.19 -9.49
C ASP A 211 1.55 15.61 -9.06
N LEU A 212 1.63 14.47 -8.36
CA LEU A 212 2.89 13.84 -7.94
C LEU A 212 3.48 12.87 -8.96
N PHE A 213 2.62 12.12 -9.65
CA PHE A 213 2.95 11.03 -10.56
C PHE A 213 2.18 11.22 -11.88
N PRO A 214 2.55 12.22 -12.70
CA PRO A 214 1.74 12.69 -13.82
C PRO A 214 1.52 11.65 -14.93
N GLU A 215 2.37 10.62 -15.00
CA GLU A 215 2.30 9.57 -16.01
C GLU A 215 1.24 8.49 -15.74
N THR A 216 0.64 8.46 -14.55
CA THR A 216 -0.39 7.48 -14.16
C THR A 216 -1.68 8.19 -13.77
N ASP A 217 -2.78 7.85 -14.44
CA ASP A 217 -4.12 8.24 -14.04
C ASP A 217 -4.69 7.26 -13.03
N ALA A 218 -5.05 7.77 -11.85
CA ALA A 218 -5.64 6.97 -10.79
C ALA A 218 -7.06 6.51 -11.17
N GLN A 219 -7.17 5.27 -11.65
CA GLN A 219 -8.43 4.65 -12.06
C GLN A 219 -8.89 3.56 -11.09
N ALA A 220 -7.95 2.83 -10.49
CA ALA A 220 -8.20 1.80 -9.50
C ALA A 220 -7.17 1.89 -8.38
N ALA A 221 -7.57 1.52 -7.16
CA ALA A 221 -6.63 1.30 -6.08
C ALA A 221 -7.06 0.16 -5.18
N ILE A 222 -6.09 -0.49 -4.55
CA ILE A 222 -6.29 -1.44 -3.47
C ILE A 222 -5.62 -0.83 -2.23
N LEU A 223 -6.43 -0.56 -1.22
CA LEU A 223 -5.96 -0.19 0.10
C LEU A 223 -5.84 -1.46 0.93
N ASN A 224 -4.61 -1.91 1.16
CA ASN A 224 -4.31 -3.12 1.93
C ASN A 224 -4.07 -2.78 3.40
N PHE A 225 -4.64 -3.59 4.29
CA PHE A 225 -4.50 -3.52 5.74
C PHE A 225 -3.71 -4.71 6.24
N TYR A 226 -2.55 -4.44 6.83
CA TYR A 226 -1.69 -5.46 7.42
C TYR A 226 -1.51 -5.19 8.92
N THR A 227 -1.37 -6.26 9.68
CA THR A 227 -0.98 -6.30 11.08
C THR A 227 0.27 -7.18 11.21
N PRO A 228 1.12 -7.03 12.24
CA PRO A 228 2.19 -7.98 12.49
C PRO A 228 1.71 -9.44 12.45
N GLY A 229 2.37 -10.24 11.61
CA GLY A 229 1.99 -11.61 11.26
C GLY A 229 1.42 -11.75 9.86
N ASP A 230 0.84 -10.69 9.30
CA ASP A 230 0.34 -10.68 7.93
C ASP A 230 1.50 -10.54 6.94
N THR A 231 1.30 -11.14 5.77
CA THR A 231 2.31 -11.23 4.71
C THR A 231 1.64 -11.14 3.34
N MET A 232 2.38 -10.68 2.34
CA MET A 232 2.00 -10.78 0.94
C MET A 232 3.08 -11.55 0.19
N MET A 233 2.74 -12.70 -0.36
CA MET A 233 3.66 -13.54 -1.13
C MET A 233 4.22 -12.78 -2.33
N MET A 234 5.38 -13.23 -2.84
CA MET A 234 5.91 -12.74 -4.11
C MET A 234 4.90 -12.97 -5.23
N HIS A 235 4.54 -11.90 -5.94
CA HIS A 235 3.61 -11.88 -7.06
C HIS A 235 4.01 -10.77 -8.05
N ARG A 236 3.26 -10.65 -9.14
CA ARG A 236 3.36 -9.55 -10.10
C ARG A 236 1.96 -8.99 -10.32
N ASP A 237 1.92 -7.70 -10.65
CA ASP A 237 0.70 -7.00 -11.00
C ASP A 237 0.63 -6.90 -12.52
N VAL A 238 -0.16 -7.75 -13.17
CA VAL A 238 -0.21 -7.83 -14.66
C VAL A 238 -1.63 -7.92 -15.19
N SER A 239 -2.61 -7.47 -14.40
CA SER A 239 -4.02 -7.56 -14.75
C SER A 239 -4.54 -6.30 -15.46
N GLU A 240 -3.74 -5.24 -15.53
CA GLU A 240 -4.04 -4.00 -16.22
C GLU A 240 -3.76 -4.12 -17.73
N GLU A 241 -4.47 -3.36 -18.56
CA GLU A 241 -4.32 -3.36 -20.02
C GLU A 241 -3.30 -2.30 -20.50
N THR A 242 -2.62 -1.60 -19.59
CA THR A 242 -1.65 -0.53 -19.85
C THR A 242 -0.36 -0.73 -19.06
N ASP A 243 0.74 -0.16 -19.55
CA ASP A 243 2.08 -0.23 -18.96
C ASP A 243 2.39 0.92 -17.97
N LYS A 244 1.40 1.78 -17.69
CA LYS A 244 1.57 2.89 -16.75
C LYS A 244 2.00 2.41 -15.36
N GLY A 245 2.77 3.25 -14.69
CA GLY A 245 3.41 2.90 -13.44
C GLY A 245 2.43 2.66 -12.28
N LEU A 246 2.84 1.84 -11.32
CA LEU A 246 2.09 1.59 -10.09
C LEU A 246 2.58 2.49 -8.98
N ILE A 247 1.67 3.25 -8.38
CA ILE A 247 1.98 4.12 -7.24
C ILE A 247 1.64 3.38 -5.96
N SER A 248 2.56 3.34 -5.01
CA SER A 248 2.33 2.68 -3.71
C SER A 248 2.76 3.58 -2.57
N LEU A 249 1.81 3.96 -1.71
CA LEU A 249 2.01 4.82 -0.54
C LEU A 249 1.92 3.99 0.75
N SER A 250 2.75 4.33 1.75
CA SER A 250 2.85 3.57 3.00
C SER A 250 2.47 4.39 4.22
N PHE A 251 1.69 3.81 5.13
CA PHE A 251 1.23 4.43 6.38
C PHE A 251 1.31 3.46 7.56
N GLY A 252 1.57 3.97 8.76
CA GLY A 252 1.60 3.19 9.99
C GLY A 252 2.93 2.48 10.23
N CYS A 253 2.88 1.22 10.69
CA CYS A 253 4.08 0.41 10.93
C CYS A 253 4.92 0.22 9.67
N ASP A 254 6.23 0.11 9.87
CA ASP A 254 7.18 -0.22 8.82
C ASP A 254 6.89 -1.60 8.21
N GLY A 255 7.08 -1.71 6.90
CA GLY A 255 7.00 -2.96 6.17
C GLY A 255 8.31 -3.28 5.48
N LEU A 256 8.71 -4.54 5.51
CA LEU A 256 9.75 -5.05 4.61
C LEU A 256 9.06 -5.41 3.29
N PHE A 257 9.55 -4.84 2.20
CA PHE A 257 9.09 -5.05 0.83
C PHE A 257 10.23 -5.65 0.02
N MET A 258 10.05 -6.90 -0.40
CA MET A 258 11.01 -7.59 -1.26
C MET A 258 10.61 -7.37 -2.70
N ILE A 259 11.56 -6.98 -3.56
CA ILE A 259 11.35 -6.80 -4.99
C ILE A 259 12.56 -7.30 -5.78
N ALA A 260 12.30 -7.97 -6.90
CA ALA A 260 13.29 -8.68 -7.68
C ALA A 260 13.00 -8.54 -9.18
N PRO A 261 14.03 -8.37 -10.05
CA PRO A 261 13.83 -8.33 -11.49
C PRO A 261 13.18 -9.59 -12.05
N ASN A 262 12.53 -9.48 -13.20
CA ASN A 262 11.94 -10.64 -13.89
C ASN A 262 13.00 -11.61 -14.43
N ASP A 263 14.09 -11.07 -15.00
CA ASP A 263 15.13 -11.83 -15.69
C ASP A 263 16.24 -12.32 -14.74
N LEU A 264 15.86 -12.76 -13.53
CA LEU A 264 16.79 -13.51 -12.68
C LEU A 264 17.12 -14.81 -13.41
N LYS A 265 18.28 -14.84 -14.08
CA LYS A 265 18.78 -16.02 -14.80
C LYS A 265 18.72 -17.23 -13.87
N SER A 266 17.74 -18.11 -14.11
CA SER A 266 17.55 -19.30 -13.29
C SER A 266 18.83 -20.13 -13.31
N GLY A 267 19.38 -20.43 -12.13
CA GLY A 267 20.51 -21.35 -12.00
C GLY A 267 21.92 -20.72 -12.01
N THR A 268 22.06 -19.42 -12.25
CA THR A 268 23.33 -18.73 -11.98
C THR A 268 23.14 -17.84 -10.75
N ARG A 269 23.48 -18.37 -9.55
CA ARG A 269 23.97 -17.45 -8.50
C ARG A 269 25.05 -16.64 -9.17
N SER A 270 24.95 -15.31 -9.14
CA SER A 270 26.04 -14.50 -9.67
C SER A 270 27.35 -14.99 -9.07
N GLU A 271 28.28 -15.39 -9.95
CA GLU A 271 29.63 -15.77 -9.56
C GLU A 271 30.43 -14.54 -9.08
N ILE A 272 29.84 -13.34 -9.19
CA ILE A 272 30.37 -12.09 -8.67
C ILE A 272 29.95 -11.96 -7.20
N PRO A 273 30.89 -12.07 -6.24
CA PRO A 273 30.58 -11.86 -4.83
C PRO A 273 30.02 -10.45 -4.62
N GLY A 274 28.83 -10.35 -4.03
CA GLY A 274 28.19 -9.07 -3.69
C GLY A 274 27.11 -8.58 -4.67
N GLU A 275 26.85 -9.27 -5.79
CA GLU A 275 25.76 -8.87 -6.69
C GLU A 275 24.38 -9.22 -6.10
N LYS A 276 23.63 -8.18 -5.71
CA LYS A 276 22.26 -8.31 -5.19
C LYS A 276 21.32 -8.90 -6.26
N GLN A 277 20.50 -9.87 -5.87
CA GLN A 277 19.50 -10.51 -6.73
C GLN A 277 18.09 -9.94 -6.50
N TYR A 278 17.91 -9.23 -5.39
CA TYR A 278 16.68 -8.54 -5.01
C TYR A 278 17.03 -7.33 -4.14
N LEU A 279 16.05 -6.48 -3.90
CA LEU A 279 16.07 -5.50 -2.81
C LEU A 279 15.08 -5.92 -1.72
N LEU A 280 15.46 -5.72 -0.47
CA LEU A 280 14.58 -5.85 0.69
C LEU A 280 14.41 -4.48 1.34
N LEU A 281 13.52 -3.67 0.76
CA LEU A 281 13.29 -2.29 1.19
C LEU A 281 12.57 -2.25 2.54
N ARG A 282 13.09 -1.47 3.49
CA ARG A 282 12.32 -1.04 4.68
C ARG A 282 11.52 0.22 4.36
N LEU A 283 10.24 0.04 4.08
CA LEU A 283 9.30 1.12 3.80
C LEU A 283 8.64 1.59 5.11
N ARG A 284 8.77 2.88 5.41
CA ARG A 284 8.21 3.53 6.60
C ARG A 284 6.96 4.33 6.27
N SER A 285 6.26 4.78 7.31
CA SER A 285 5.13 5.69 7.16
C SER A 285 5.53 6.96 6.41
N GLY A 286 4.77 7.32 5.37
CA GLY A 286 5.02 8.45 4.49
C GLY A 286 5.88 8.17 3.27
N ASP A 287 6.42 6.95 3.12
CA ASP A 287 7.17 6.56 1.93
C ASP A 287 6.26 6.28 0.73
N ALA A 288 6.76 6.61 -0.46
CA ALA A 288 6.18 6.19 -1.72
C ALA A 288 7.18 5.35 -2.53
N ILE A 289 6.66 4.37 -3.26
CA ILE A 289 7.36 3.73 -4.37
C ILE A 289 6.52 3.92 -5.64
N TYR A 290 7.19 4.12 -6.77
CA TYR A 290 6.57 4.22 -8.09
C TYR A 290 7.26 3.24 -9.02
N MET A 291 6.55 2.17 -9.39
CA MET A 291 7.08 1.07 -10.19
C MET A 291 6.72 1.28 -11.65
N THR A 292 7.68 1.76 -12.45
CA THR A 292 7.52 2.01 -13.89
C THR A 292 8.40 1.07 -14.72
N HIS A 293 8.20 1.09 -16.03
CA HIS A 293 9.03 0.40 -17.02
C HIS A 293 9.29 -1.07 -16.63
N GLU A 294 10.54 -1.51 -16.49
CA GLU A 294 10.87 -2.89 -16.17
C GLU A 294 10.39 -3.28 -14.76
N SER A 295 10.49 -2.37 -13.79
CA SER A 295 10.02 -2.63 -12.42
C SER A 295 8.51 -2.79 -12.30
N ARG A 296 7.74 -2.27 -13.27
CA ARG A 296 6.27 -2.42 -13.33
C ARG A 296 5.83 -3.87 -13.29
N TYR A 297 6.68 -4.76 -13.80
CA TYR A 297 6.44 -6.18 -13.94
C TYR A 297 7.27 -7.01 -12.95
N ALA A 298 8.08 -6.37 -12.10
CA ALA A 298 8.99 -7.07 -11.19
C ALA A 298 8.24 -7.94 -10.18
N TRP A 299 8.85 -9.06 -9.79
CA TRP A 299 8.36 -9.88 -8.70
C TRP A 299 8.48 -9.12 -7.38
N HIS A 300 7.42 -9.08 -6.59
CA HIS A 300 7.45 -8.36 -5.32
C HIS A 300 6.48 -8.89 -4.28
N GLY A 301 6.74 -8.61 -3.01
CA GLY A 301 5.91 -9.05 -1.89
C GLY A 301 6.31 -8.40 -0.57
N VAL A 302 5.50 -8.65 0.46
CA VAL A 302 5.69 -8.12 1.82
C VAL A 302 5.97 -9.29 2.76
N PRO A 303 7.23 -9.68 2.98
CA PRO A 303 7.57 -10.76 3.91
C PRO A 303 7.31 -10.41 5.37
N LYS A 304 7.29 -9.12 5.75
CA LYS A 304 7.17 -8.72 7.15
C LYS A 304 6.53 -7.36 7.35
N VAL A 305 5.64 -7.26 8.33
CA VAL A 305 5.29 -6.00 9.01
C VAL A 305 6.04 -5.95 10.34
N LEU A 306 6.79 -4.87 10.56
CA LEU A 306 7.58 -4.67 11.76
C LEU A 306 6.69 -4.11 12.87
N LYS A 307 6.42 -4.92 13.90
CA LYS A 307 5.66 -4.47 15.08
C LYS A 307 6.37 -3.31 15.78
N ASP A 308 5.60 -2.51 16.53
CA ASP A 308 6.13 -1.45 17.40
C ASP A 308 6.94 -0.37 16.66
N THR A 309 6.66 -0.15 15.36
CA THR A 309 7.32 0.88 14.52
C THR A 309 6.37 1.95 13.99
N CYS A 310 5.08 1.91 14.37
CA CYS A 310 4.13 2.97 14.02
C CYS A 310 4.64 4.31 14.56
N PRO A 311 4.68 5.39 13.76
CA PRO A 311 5.22 6.66 14.22
C PRO A 311 4.32 7.30 15.28
N ALA A 312 4.94 7.89 16.30
CA ALA A 312 4.25 8.47 17.46
C ALA A 312 3.11 9.44 17.10
N TYR A 313 3.27 10.22 16.02
CA TYR A 313 2.24 11.18 15.58
C TYR A 313 0.97 10.51 15.02
N LEU A 314 1.02 9.23 14.63
CA LEU A 314 -0.14 8.43 14.20
C LEU A 314 -0.69 7.53 15.30
N GLU A 315 0.07 7.18 16.34
CA GLU A 315 -0.30 6.10 17.26
C GLU A 315 -1.72 6.20 17.81
N ASP A 316 -2.21 7.41 18.11
CA ASP A 316 -3.55 7.64 18.63
C ASP A 316 -4.68 7.53 17.61
N TRP A 317 -4.39 7.61 16.31
CA TRP A 317 -5.39 7.57 15.24
C TRP A 317 -6.17 6.23 15.29
N PRO A 318 -7.50 6.24 15.11
CA PRO A 318 -8.35 7.35 14.63
C PRO A 318 -8.89 8.31 15.70
N ALA A 319 -8.50 8.18 16.97
CA ALA A 319 -9.03 9.07 18.00
C ALA A 319 -8.63 10.53 17.74
N ARG A 320 -9.61 11.44 17.83
CA ARG A 320 -9.45 12.87 17.56
C ARG A 320 -9.49 13.70 18.84
N ALA A 321 -8.96 14.92 18.75
CA ALA A 321 -8.91 15.87 19.88
C ALA A 321 -10.28 16.40 20.31
N ASP A 322 -11.28 16.36 19.42
CA ASP A 322 -12.68 16.70 19.69
C ASP A 322 -13.46 15.57 20.38
N GLY A 323 -12.79 14.47 20.73
CA GLY A 323 -13.37 13.30 21.39
C GLY A 323 -13.95 12.25 20.45
N LYS A 324 -14.02 12.51 19.13
CA LYS A 324 -14.51 11.51 18.18
C LYS A 324 -13.59 10.30 18.11
N PHE A 325 -14.19 9.11 17.99
CA PHE A 325 -13.52 7.82 17.82
C PHE A 325 -12.57 7.44 18.97
N SER A 326 -12.83 7.95 20.17
CA SER A 326 -11.93 7.79 21.33
C SER A 326 -11.74 6.34 21.75
N GLU A 327 -12.77 5.52 21.55
CA GLU A 327 -12.86 4.09 21.84
C GLU A 327 -11.90 3.27 20.95
N TRP A 328 -11.50 3.84 19.81
CA TRP A 328 -10.61 3.23 18.83
C TRP A 328 -9.17 3.74 18.93
N ARG A 329 -8.85 4.56 19.93
CA ARG A 329 -7.49 5.06 20.15
C ARG A 329 -6.47 3.93 20.09
N GLY A 330 -5.38 4.14 19.35
CA GLY A 330 -4.34 3.12 19.24
C GLY A 330 -4.57 2.11 18.12
N TRP A 331 -5.67 2.18 17.36
CA TRP A 331 -5.97 1.19 16.34
C TRP A 331 -4.85 1.05 15.30
N ILE A 332 -4.32 2.17 14.80
CA ILE A 332 -3.26 2.16 13.78
C ILE A 332 -1.89 1.76 14.33
N LYS A 333 -1.69 1.78 15.65
CA LYS A 333 -0.41 1.44 16.30
C LYS A 333 0.12 0.05 15.94
N THR A 334 -0.78 -0.85 15.57
CA THR A 334 -0.47 -2.22 15.16
C THR A 334 -0.71 -2.46 13.67
N LYS A 335 -0.90 -1.41 12.86
CA LYS A 335 -1.32 -1.52 11.47
C LYS A 335 -0.28 -0.92 10.54
N ARG A 336 -0.08 -1.59 9.43
CA ARG A 336 0.50 -1.02 8.22
C ARG A 336 -0.60 -0.93 7.18
N ILE A 337 -0.78 0.25 6.60
CA ILE A 337 -1.72 0.47 5.50
C ILE A 337 -0.92 0.80 4.24
N ASN A 338 -1.31 0.21 3.12
CA ASN A 338 -0.70 0.47 1.82
C ASN A 338 -1.77 0.83 0.80
N LEU A 339 -1.66 2.01 0.19
CA LEU A 339 -2.47 2.39 -0.96
C LEU A 339 -1.69 2.04 -2.22
N ASN A 340 -2.16 1.07 -3.00
CA ASN A 340 -1.59 0.70 -4.31
C ASN A 340 -2.54 1.19 -5.40
N VAL A 341 -2.10 2.14 -6.24
CA VAL A 341 -2.90 2.81 -7.27
C VAL A 341 -2.41 2.46 -8.66
N ARG A 342 -3.37 2.25 -9.56
CA ARG A 342 -3.15 1.74 -10.91
C ARG A 342 -4.01 2.48 -11.92
N GLN A 343 -3.47 2.59 -13.13
CA GLN A 343 -4.25 2.86 -14.32
C GLN A 343 -4.60 1.51 -14.94
N MET A 344 -5.88 1.27 -15.22
CA MET A 344 -6.33 -0.01 -15.78
C MET A 344 -6.27 0.01 -17.31
N ARG A 345 -6.57 1.14 -17.93
CA ARG A 345 -6.67 1.35 -19.40
C ARG A 345 -6.21 2.75 -19.79
N ASP A 346 -5.81 2.95 -21.04
CA ASP A 346 -5.39 4.26 -21.59
C ASP A 346 -6.52 5.26 -21.80
#